data_AF-A0A2J6IIR5-F1
#
_entry.id   AF-A0A2J6IIR5-F1
#
_cell.length_a   1.000
_cell.length_b   1.000
_cell.length_c   1.000
_cell.angle_alpha   90.00
_cell.angle_beta   90.00
_cell.angle_gamma   90.00
#
_symmetry.space_group_name_H-M   'P 1'
#
loop_
_entity.id
_entity.type
_entity.pdbx_description
1 polymer ?
#
loop_
_entity_poly.entity_id
_entity_poly.type
_entity_poly.pdbx_seq_one_letter_code
_entity_poly.pdbx_strand_id
1 'polypeptide(L)'
;SQTNDSIVAKQKLDQMAIMQINFLNDLNTKELEIKENQISLYEKQQRIDLINFRFMVFVVLVIIIAAVLIVLRQRMQAKEDKIIRHKNLELHKTQQELMRAELKSKDSDLANFALHIIQKNNMLSKLTDDLKVLSKETENETSRKLRDIIMHLKQSLHLDKEMEEFQQKVDKNYAEFFNRLKNKYPSLTKNEERLCAMLRLNLSSKEIASLNNTSLKAVEMSRYRLRKKCGVENNQELSGFLNMI
;
A
#
# COMPACT_ATOMS: atom_id res chain seq x y z
N SER A 1 10.98 -125.20 -48.05
CA SER A 1 10.93 -123.91 -48.77
C SER A 1 9.75 -123.05 -48.31
N GLN A 2 8.52 -123.57 -48.20
CA GLN A 2 7.34 -122.78 -47.77
C GLN A 2 7.36 -122.21 -46.34
N THR A 3 8.08 -122.83 -45.41
CA THR A 3 8.16 -122.36 -44.01
C THR A 3 9.04 -121.13 -43.80
N ASN A 4 10.05 -120.92 -44.66
CA ASN A 4 10.99 -119.81 -44.52
C ASN A 4 10.39 -118.49 -45.06
N ASP A 5 9.65 -118.57 -46.17
CA ASP A 5 8.99 -117.40 -46.78
C ASP A 5 7.88 -116.82 -45.89
N SER A 6 7.15 -117.68 -45.16
CA SER A 6 6.12 -117.24 -44.19
C SER A 6 6.71 -116.55 -42.96
N ILE A 7 7.91 -116.96 -42.51
CA ILE A 7 8.61 -116.34 -41.37
C ILE A 7 9.13 -114.96 -41.76
N VAL A 8 9.71 -114.83 -42.96
CA VAL A 8 10.20 -113.55 -43.49
C VAL A 8 9.05 -112.55 -43.73
N ALA A 9 7.91 -113.03 -44.22
CA ALA A 9 6.71 -112.19 -44.39
C ALA A 9 6.19 -111.66 -43.04
N LYS A 10 6.14 -112.51 -42.01
CA LYS A 10 5.74 -112.12 -40.65
C LYS A 10 6.72 -111.11 -40.04
N GLN A 11 8.03 -111.33 -40.18
CA GLN A 11 9.05 -110.39 -39.70
C GLN A 11 8.96 -109.00 -40.38
N LYS A 12 8.68 -108.96 -41.69
CA LYS A 12 8.44 -107.69 -42.40
C LYS A 12 7.17 -106.99 -41.90
N LEU A 13 6.10 -107.74 -41.66
CA LEU A 13 4.86 -107.21 -41.11
C LEU A 13 5.09 -106.61 -39.70
N ASP A 14 5.82 -107.32 -38.85
CA ASP A 14 6.19 -106.86 -37.51
C ASP A 14 7.08 -105.60 -37.57
N GLN A 15 8.06 -105.55 -38.48
CA GLN A 15 8.89 -104.37 -38.71
C GLN A 15 8.08 -103.16 -39.21
N MET A 16 7.12 -103.37 -40.11
CA MET A 16 6.22 -102.31 -40.57
C MET A 16 5.33 -101.80 -39.44
N ALA A 17 4.80 -102.68 -38.59
CA ALA A 17 4.01 -102.30 -37.42
C ALA A 17 4.85 -101.48 -36.42
N ILE A 18 6.08 -101.89 -36.14
CA ILE A 18 7.02 -101.14 -35.28
C ILE A 18 7.34 -99.77 -35.89
N MET A 19 7.58 -99.69 -37.20
CA MET A 19 7.84 -98.43 -37.89
C MET A 19 6.63 -97.48 -37.82
N GLN A 20 5.41 -97.99 -37.99
CA GLN A 20 4.18 -97.20 -37.84
C GLN A 20 3.98 -96.69 -36.40
N ILE A 21 4.26 -97.52 -35.40
CA ILE A 21 4.18 -97.13 -33.97
C ILE A 21 5.19 -96.01 -33.67
N ASN A 22 6.45 -96.17 -34.10
CA ASN A 22 7.48 -95.16 -33.88
C ASN A 22 7.15 -93.85 -34.60
N PHE A 23 6.58 -93.93 -35.81
CA PHE A 23 6.13 -92.76 -36.56
C PHE A 23 4.96 -92.05 -35.87
N LEU A 24 3.96 -92.79 -35.39
CA LEU A 24 2.85 -92.23 -34.62
C LEU A 24 3.33 -91.56 -33.33
N ASN A 25 4.30 -92.18 -32.64
CA ASN A 25 4.90 -91.62 -31.44
C ASN A 25 5.65 -90.32 -31.76
N ASP A 26 6.42 -90.26 -32.85
CA ASP A 26 7.11 -89.03 -33.31
C ASP A 26 6.14 -87.91 -33.71
N LEU A 27 4.99 -88.25 -34.32
CA LEU A 27 3.94 -87.27 -34.61
C LEU A 27 3.32 -86.72 -33.32
N ASN A 28 3.00 -87.60 -32.37
CA ASN A 28 2.43 -87.20 -31.08
C ASN A 28 3.40 -86.37 -30.24
N THR A 29 4.70 -86.68 -30.25
CA THR A 29 5.72 -85.89 -29.54
C THR A 29 5.84 -84.50 -30.15
N LYS A 30 5.86 -84.39 -31.49
CA LYS A 30 5.85 -83.09 -32.18
C LYS A 30 4.59 -82.26 -31.88
N GLU A 31 3.42 -82.89 -31.85
CA GLU A 31 2.17 -82.19 -31.48
C GLU A 31 2.20 -81.70 -30.03
N LEU A 32 2.75 -82.50 -29.12
CA LEU A 32 2.91 -82.16 -27.71
C LEU A 32 3.88 -80.99 -27.53
N GLU A 33 5.03 -81.00 -28.22
CA GLU A 33 5.98 -79.89 -28.25
C GLU A 33 5.36 -78.59 -28.78
N ILE A 34 4.53 -78.66 -29.83
CA ILE A 34 3.83 -77.48 -30.36
C ILE A 34 2.85 -76.92 -29.34
N LYS A 35 2.08 -77.78 -28.67
CA LYS A 35 1.13 -77.37 -27.62
C LYS A 35 1.86 -76.77 -26.41
N GLU A 36 2.95 -77.38 -25.96
CA GLU A 36 3.79 -76.87 -24.87
C GLU A 36 4.40 -75.51 -25.21
N ASN A 37 4.91 -75.35 -26.43
CA ASN A 37 5.43 -74.07 -26.91
C ASN A 37 4.34 -73.00 -26.92
N GLN A 38 3.13 -73.31 -27.40
CA GLN A 38 1.99 -72.37 -27.35
C GLN A 38 1.64 -71.98 -25.92
N ILE A 39 1.54 -72.93 -24.99
CA ILE A 39 1.28 -72.66 -23.57
C ILE A 39 2.35 -71.73 -22.99
N SER A 40 3.64 -72.01 -23.26
CA SER A 40 4.75 -71.18 -22.79
C SER A 40 4.70 -69.74 -23.33
N LEU A 41 4.23 -69.57 -24.57
CA LEU A 41 4.03 -68.25 -25.19
C LEU A 41 2.87 -67.50 -24.50
N TYR A 42 1.75 -68.18 -24.24
CA TYR A 42 0.62 -67.60 -23.49
C TYR A 42 1.02 -67.22 -22.05
N GLU A 43 1.80 -68.05 -21.35
CA GLU A 43 2.29 -67.74 -20.01
C GLU A 43 3.23 -66.51 -20.00
N LYS A 44 4.13 -66.41 -20.99
CA LYS A 44 4.99 -65.23 -21.16
C LYS A 44 4.16 -63.98 -21.42
N GLN A 45 3.13 -64.06 -22.26
CA GLN A 45 2.24 -62.95 -22.55
C GLN A 45 1.50 -62.48 -21.29
N GLN A 46 0.93 -63.40 -20.50
CA GLN A 46 0.27 -63.05 -19.24
C GLN A 46 1.22 -62.37 -18.24
N ARG A 47 2.49 -62.79 -18.17
CA ARG A 47 3.50 -62.11 -17.34
C ARG A 47 3.76 -60.68 -17.81
N ILE A 48 3.85 -60.46 -19.13
CA ILE A 48 4.04 -59.12 -19.71
C ILE A 48 2.84 -58.23 -19.39
N ASP A 49 1.62 -58.73 -19.53
CA ASP A 49 0.40 -57.98 -19.25
C ASP A 49 0.31 -57.58 -17.77
N LEU A 50 0.68 -58.48 -16.85
CA LEU A 50 0.74 -58.18 -15.42
C LEU A 50 1.78 -57.09 -15.10
N ILE A 51 2.95 -57.13 -15.74
CA ILE A 51 3.99 -56.12 -15.58
C ILE A 51 3.50 -54.77 -16.11
N ASN A 52 2.89 -54.75 -17.29
CA ASN A 52 2.33 -53.55 -17.91
C ASN A 52 1.23 -52.94 -17.05
N PHE A 53 0.33 -53.75 -16.48
CA PHE A 53 -0.71 -53.29 -15.57
C PHE A 53 -0.12 -52.66 -14.31
N ARG A 54 0.84 -53.30 -13.66
CA ARG A 54 1.53 -52.73 -12.48
C ARG A 54 2.23 -51.42 -12.80
N PHE A 55 2.89 -51.34 -13.96
CA PHE A 55 3.51 -50.11 -14.43
C PHE A 55 2.46 -49.01 -14.66
N MET A 56 1.32 -49.33 -15.26
CA MET A 56 0.21 -48.40 -15.46
C MET A 56 -0.32 -47.87 -14.11
N VAL A 57 -0.54 -48.74 -13.12
CA VAL A 57 -0.95 -48.33 -11.77
C VAL A 57 0.09 -47.42 -11.13
N PHE A 58 1.38 -47.75 -11.27
CA PHE A 58 2.46 -46.90 -10.77
C PHE A 58 2.46 -45.51 -11.41
N VAL A 59 2.30 -45.42 -12.74
CA VAL A 59 2.20 -44.14 -13.46
C VAL A 59 1.00 -43.32 -12.96
N VAL A 60 -0.16 -43.94 -12.76
CA VAL A 60 -1.35 -43.26 -12.22
C VAL A 60 -1.09 -42.73 -10.81
N LEU A 61 -0.45 -43.51 -9.94
CA LEU A 61 -0.08 -43.06 -8.59
C LEU A 61 0.87 -41.85 -8.63
N VAL A 62 1.87 -41.87 -9.50
CA VAL A 62 2.79 -40.73 -9.69
C VAL A 62 2.05 -39.48 -10.14
N ILE A 63 1.10 -39.61 -11.07
CA ILE A 63 0.27 -38.48 -11.53
C ILE A 63 -0.58 -37.92 -10.39
N ILE A 64 -1.20 -38.79 -9.58
CA ILE A 64 -2.00 -38.36 -8.41
C ILE A 64 -1.12 -37.62 -7.40
N ILE A 65 0.06 -38.14 -7.07
CA ILE A 65 1.00 -37.50 -6.16
C ILE A 65 1.42 -36.14 -6.70
N ALA A 66 1.77 -36.04 -7.99
CA ALA A 66 2.13 -34.77 -8.62
C ALA A 66 0.98 -33.75 -8.57
N ALA A 67 -0.26 -34.17 -8.86
CA ALA A 67 -1.44 -33.32 -8.76
C ALA A 67 -1.67 -32.81 -7.33
N VAL A 68 -1.54 -33.67 -6.33
CA VAL A 68 -1.64 -33.28 -4.91
C VAL A 68 -0.56 -32.27 -4.55
N LEU A 69 0.70 -32.48 -4.95
CA LEU A 69 1.80 -31.55 -4.70
C LEU A 69 1.56 -30.17 -5.34
N ILE A 70 1.02 -30.14 -6.57
CA ILE A 70 0.66 -28.90 -7.27
C ILE A 70 -0.43 -28.15 -6.51
N VAL A 71 -1.50 -28.84 -6.09
CA VAL A 71 -2.61 -28.23 -5.33
C VAL A 71 -2.13 -27.69 -3.98
N LEU A 72 -1.27 -28.43 -3.27
CA LEU A 72 -0.69 -27.97 -2.01
C LEU A 72 0.16 -26.71 -2.20
N ARG A 73 1.03 -26.67 -3.22
CA ARG A 73 1.83 -25.48 -3.55
C ARG A 73 0.94 -24.27 -3.88
N GLN A 74 -0.09 -24.45 -4.69
CA GLN A 74 -1.03 -23.37 -5.02
C GLN A 74 -1.75 -22.83 -3.77
N ARG A 75 -2.20 -23.72 -2.88
CA ARG A 75 -2.83 -23.32 -1.62
C ARG A 75 -1.89 -22.55 -0.71
N MET A 76 -0.60 -22.90 -0.68
CA MET A 76 0.41 -22.19 0.11
C MET A 76 0.67 -20.79 -0.46
N GLN A 77 0.89 -20.66 -1.77
CA GLN A 77 1.07 -19.35 -2.43
C GLN A 77 -0.14 -18.44 -2.22
N ALA A 78 -1.36 -18.97 -2.37
CA ALA A 78 -2.57 -18.18 -2.14
C ALA A 78 -2.73 -17.68 -0.70
N LYS A 79 -2.19 -18.41 0.30
CA LYS A 79 -2.16 -17.96 1.69
C LYS A 79 -1.13 -16.85 1.88
N GLU A 80 0.09 -17.03 1.36
CA GLU A 80 1.15 -16.04 1.42
C GLU A 80 0.72 -14.73 0.75
N ASP A 81 0.13 -14.80 -0.44
CA ASP A 81 -0.37 -13.63 -1.16
C ASP A 81 -1.42 -12.85 -0.36
N LYS A 82 -2.31 -13.55 0.34
CA LYS A 82 -3.31 -12.90 1.21
C LYS A 82 -2.64 -12.19 2.39
N ILE A 83 -1.65 -12.81 3.01
CA ILE A 83 -0.88 -12.22 4.13
C ILE A 83 -0.10 -11.00 3.64
N ILE A 84 0.57 -11.10 2.49
CA ILE A 84 1.33 -9.99 1.89
C ILE A 84 0.39 -8.84 1.54
N ARG A 85 -0.77 -9.12 0.93
CA ARG A 85 -1.77 -8.09 0.62
C ARG A 85 -2.29 -7.41 1.88
N HIS A 86 -2.60 -8.17 2.93
CA HIS A 86 -3.04 -7.60 4.21
C HIS A 86 -1.96 -6.71 4.82
N LYS A 87 -0.72 -7.20 4.87
CA LYS A 87 0.43 -6.47 5.40
C LYS A 87 0.73 -5.19 4.61
N ASN A 88 0.63 -5.24 3.28
CA ASN A 88 0.81 -4.06 2.43
C ASN A 88 -0.32 -3.04 2.64
N LEU A 89 -1.57 -3.51 2.79
CA LEU A 89 -2.70 -2.63 3.08
C LEU A 89 -2.55 -1.95 4.44
N GLU A 90 -2.17 -2.70 5.48
CA GLU A 90 -1.88 -2.14 6.80
C GLU A 90 -0.72 -1.16 6.75
N LEU A 91 0.39 -1.50 6.08
CA LEU A 91 1.53 -0.61 5.91
C LEU A 91 1.12 0.71 5.26
N HIS A 92 0.33 0.65 4.18
CA HIS A 92 -0.16 1.85 3.51
C HIS A 92 -1.08 2.69 4.42
N LYS A 93 -1.96 2.06 5.20
CA LYS A 93 -2.80 2.77 6.18
C LYS A 93 -1.94 3.45 7.24
N THR A 94 -0.99 2.74 7.83
CA THR A 94 -0.08 3.28 8.85
C THR A 94 0.75 4.44 8.29
N GLN A 95 1.25 4.32 7.06
CA GLN A 95 1.98 5.41 6.40
C GLN A 95 1.09 6.64 6.17
N GLN A 96 -0.17 6.45 5.75
CA GLN A 96 -1.12 7.55 5.61
C GLN A 96 -1.44 8.22 6.94
N GLU A 97 -1.63 7.43 8.00
CA GLU A 97 -1.87 7.95 9.35
C GLU A 97 -0.67 8.73 9.88
N LEU A 98 0.55 8.23 9.69
CA LEU A 98 1.79 8.92 10.07
C LEU A 98 1.93 10.26 9.32
N MET A 99 1.70 10.25 8.00
CA MET A 99 1.75 11.46 7.19
C MET A 99 0.70 12.49 7.66
N ARG A 100 -0.53 12.05 7.94
CA ARG A 100 -1.58 12.92 8.48
C ARG A 100 -1.23 13.47 9.86
N ALA A 101 -0.63 12.66 10.71
CA ALA A 101 -0.18 13.08 12.04
C ALA A 101 0.95 14.11 11.94
N GLU A 102 1.90 13.93 11.02
CA GLU A 102 2.99 14.88 10.78
C GLU A 102 2.46 16.23 10.27
N LEU A 103 1.52 16.22 9.31
CA LEU A 103 0.86 17.44 8.84
C LEU A 103 0.14 18.17 9.98
N LYS A 104 -0.64 17.43 10.78
CA LYS A 104 -1.35 18.00 11.93
C LYS A 104 -0.40 18.56 12.98
N SER A 105 0.74 17.90 13.23
CA SER A 105 1.78 18.40 14.13
C SER A 105 2.35 19.73 13.62
N LYS A 106 2.72 19.79 12.33
CA LYS A 106 3.25 21.02 11.71
C LYS A 106 2.27 22.19 11.76
N ASP A 107 0.97 21.92 11.54
CA ASP A 107 -0.08 22.94 11.69
C ASP A 107 -0.22 23.40 13.15
N SER A 108 -0.17 22.46 14.10
CA SER A 108 -0.21 22.78 15.53
C SER A 108 0.99 23.61 15.98
N ASP A 109 2.19 23.30 15.49
CA ASP A 109 3.42 24.04 15.82
C ASP A 109 3.33 25.47 15.30
N LEU A 110 2.79 25.67 14.10
CA LEU A 110 2.54 27.00 13.54
C LEU A 110 1.49 27.78 14.33
N ALA A 111 0.39 27.14 14.70
CA ALA A 111 -0.66 27.76 15.51
C ALA A 111 -0.13 28.18 16.90
N ASN A 112 0.66 27.32 17.55
CA ASN A 112 1.32 27.63 18.81
C ASN A 112 2.30 28.81 18.67
N PHE A 113 3.04 28.85 17.57
CA PHE A 113 3.96 29.95 17.31
C PHE A 113 3.22 31.27 17.06
N ALA A 114 2.12 31.26 16.32
CA ALA A 114 1.24 32.42 16.16
C ALA A 114 0.67 32.89 17.50
N LEU A 115 0.18 31.97 18.33
CA LEU A 115 -0.35 32.27 19.66
C LEU A 115 0.69 32.93 20.57
N HIS A 116 1.94 32.46 20.54
CA HIS A 116 3.03 33.08 21.28
C HIS A 116 3.23 34.55 20.88
N ILE A 117 3.29 34.84 19.58
CA ILE A 117 3.43 36.22 19.08
C ILE A 117 2.21 37.07 19.46
N ILE A 118 1.00 36.54 19.31
CA ILE A 118 -0.25 37.21 19.68
C ILE A 118 -0.26 37.58 21.18
N GLN A 119 0.12 36.64 22.05
CA GLN A 119 0.17 36.87 23.50
C GLN A 119 1.18 37.96 23.85
N LYS A 120 2.40 37.89 23.29
CA LYS A 120 3.43 38.91 23.46
C LYS A 120 2.94 40.28 23.01
N ASN A 121 2.34 40.38 21.82
CA ASN A 121 1.84 41.66 21.27
C ASN A 121 0.70 42.23 22.10
N ASN A 122 -0.22 41.38 22.58
CA ASN A 122 -1.29 41.81 23.49
C ASN A 122 -0.74 42.32 24.84
N MET A 123 0.26 41.65 25.42
CA MET A 123 0.91 42.10 26.66
C MET A 123 1.60 43.46 26.48
N LEU A 124 2.36 43.62 25.39
CA LEU A 124 3.04 44.88 25.06
C LEU A 124 2.05 46.01 24.78
N SER A 125 0.94 45.73 24.08
CA SER A 125 -0.12 46.72 23.85
C SER A 125 -0.76 47.16 25.16
N LYS A 126 -1.09 46.20 26.05
CA LYS A 126 -1.68 46.51 27.35
C LYS A 126 -0.73 47.34 28.21
N LEU A 127 0.54 46.95 28.31
CA LEU A 127 1.55 47.71 29.03
C LEU A 127 1.70 49.13 28.46
N THR A 128 1.68 49.26 27.13
CA THR A 128 1.73 50.55 26.45
C THR A 128 0.52 51.42 26.80
N ASP A 129 -0.68 50.83 26.88
CA ASP A 129 -1.90 51.56 27.22
C ASP A 129 -1.94 51.97 28.70
N ASP A 130 -1.52 51.09 29.61
CA ASP A 130 -1.40 51.40 31.05
C ASP A 130 -0.41 52.56 31.27
N LEU A 131 0.75 52.54 30.60
CA LEU A 131 1.73 53.62 30.69
C LEU A 131 1.22 54.95 30.10
N LYS A 132 0.40 54.90 29.04
CA LYS A 132 -0.22 56.11 28.47
C LYS A 132 -1.13 56.80 29.48
N VAL A 133 -1.92 56.04 30.23
CA VAL A 133 -2.79 56.59 31.29
C VAL A 133 -1.94 57.33 32.33
N LEU A 134 -0.91 56.67 32.86
CA LEU A 134 0.00 57.27 33.86
C LEU A 134 0.72 58.52 33.33
N SER A 135 1.11 58.53 32.05
CA SER A 135 1.76 59.70 31.43
C SER A 135 0.85 60.92 31.30
N LYS A 136 -0.48 60.73 31.26
CA LYS A 136 -1.47 61.81 31.17
C LYS A 136 -1.82 62.41 32.52
N GLU A 137 -1.63 61.65 33.60
CA GLU A 137 -1.94 62.06 34.98
C GLU A 137 -0.81 62.87 35.64
N THR A 138 0.34 63.03 34.97
CA THR A 138 1.51 63.72 35.51
C THR A 138 2.12 64.69 34.48
N GLU A 139 2.33 65.96 34.84
CA GLU A 139 2.99 66.98 33.99
C GLU A 139 4.47 67.22 34.38
N ASN A 140 5.19 66.14 34.71
CA ASN A 140 6.55 66.23 35.27
C ASN A 140 7.58 65.46 34.40
N GLU A 141 8.87 65.55 34.76
CA GLU A 141 9.98 64.74 34.18
C GLU A 141 9.62 63.25 33.99
N THR A 142 8.86 62.68 34.94
CA THR A 142 8.35 61.30 34.89
C THR A 142 7.48 61.02 33.66
N SER A 143 6.64 61.97 33.22
CA SER A 143 5.79 61.82 32.03
C SER A 143 6.58 61.81 30.73
N ARG A 144 7.74 62.49 30.68
CA ARG A 144 8.65 62.41 29.53
C ARG A 144 9.29 61.02 29.44
N LYS A 145 9.83 60.52 30.56
CA LYS A 145 10.43 59.17 30.64
C LYS A 145 9.40 58.07 30.29
N LEU A 146 8.14 58.21 30.73
CA LEU A 146 7.06 57.29 30.36
C LEU A 146 6.75 57.30 28.86
N ARG A 147 6.77 58.48 28.22
CA ARG A 147 6.60 58.60 26.77
C ARG A 147 7.75 57.96 26.00
N ASP A 148 8.97 58.08 26.48
CA ASP A 148 10.14 57.42 25.88
C ASP A 148 10.04 55.89 25.99
N ILE A 149 9.62 55.37 27.15
CA ILE A 149 9.36 53.93 27.34
C ILE A 149 8.26 53.45 26.39
N ILE A 150 7.16 54.18 26.26
CA ILE A 150 6.08 53.88 25.30
C ILE A 150 6.62 53.84 23.87
N MET A 151 7.52 54.76 23.50
CA MET A 151 8.13 54.79 22.17
C MET A 151 8.99 53.55 21.92
N HIS A 152 9.84 53.17 22.88
CA HIS A 152 10.65 51.95 22.78
C HIS A 152 9.80 50.68 22.68
N LEU A 153 8.73 50.57 23.48
CA LEU A 153 7.80 49.44 23.41
C LEU A 153 7.11 49.33 22.04
N LYS A 154 6.66 50.46 21.49
CA LYS A 154 6.11 50.50 20.13
C LYS A 154 7.13 50.10 19.07
N GLN A 155 8.38 50.50 19.22
CA GLN A 155 9.44 50.13 18.30
C GLN A 155 9.73 48.62 18.36
N SER A 156 9.67 48.01 19.54
CA SER A 156 9.76 46.56 19.72
C SER A 156 8.62 45.79 19.02
N LEU A 157 7.40 46.34 18.97
CA LEU A 157 6.28 45.74 18.22
C LEU A 157 6.47 45.82 16.70
N HIS A 158 7.19 46.82 16.20
CA HIS A 158 7.42 46.99 14.76
C HIS A 158 8.65 46.23 14.23
N LEU A 159 9.53 45.75 15.12
CA LEU A 159 10.76 45.02 14.81
C LEU A 159 10.64 43.51 15.02
N ASP A 160 9.44 42.93 14.84
CA ASP A 160 9.21 41.51 15.14
C ASP A 160 9.86 40.59 14.09
N LYS A 161 11.14 40.28 14.30
CA LYS A 161 11.86 39.17 13.66
C LYS A 161 11.09 37.84 13.81
N GLU A 162 10.39 37.64 14.92
CA GLU A 162 9.51 36.50 15.14
C GLU A 162 8.37 36.42 14.11
N MET A 163 7.84 37.56 13.68
CA MET A 163 6.80 37.63 12.66
C MET A 163 7.36 37.27 11.28
N GLU A 164 8.58 37.69 10.96
CA GLU A 164 9.27 37.26 9.73
C GLU A 164 9.53 35.76 9.74
N GLU A 165 10.02 35.21 10.86
CA GLU A 165 10.21 33.78 11.06
C GLU A 165 8.88 33.01 10.93
N PHE A 166 7.78 33.55 11.45
CA PHE A 166 6.46 32.97 11.29
C PHE A 166 6.05 32.93 9.83
N GLN A 167 6.22 34.03 9.09
CA GLN A 167 5.91 34.09 7.66
C GLN A 167 6.75 33.09 6.86
N GLN A 168 8.04 32.95 7.15
CA GLN A 168 8.88 31.94 6.48
C GLN A 168 8.41 30.50 6.74
N LYS A 169 8.01 30.19 7.98
CA LYS A 169 7.47 28.86 8.31
C LYS A 169 6.13 28.62 7.61
N VAL A 170 5.27 29.63 7.50
CA VAL A 170 4.01 29.57 6.74
C VAL A 170 4.28 29.35 5.26
N ASP A 171 5.17 30.13 4.64
CA ASP A 171 5.54 30.01 3.22
C ASP A 171 6.05 28.60 2.91
N LYS A 172 6.84 28.00 3.81
CA LYS A 172 7.35 26.63 3.67
C LYS A 172 6.24 25.58 3.85
N ASN A 173 5.44 25.66 4.91
CA ASN A 173 4.46 24.63 5.24
C ASN A 173 3.22 24.68 4.31
N TYR A 174 2.89 25.85 3.77
CA TYR A 174 1.74 26.08 2.91
C TYR A 174 2.12 26.32 1.44
N ALA A 175 3.34 25.97 1.01
CA ALA A 175 3.80 26.17 -0.37
C ALA A 175 2.83 25.58 -1.42
N GLU A 176 2.36 24.35 -1.21
CA GLU A 176 1.38 23.73 -2.12
C GLU A 176 0.03 24.44 -2.09
N PHE A 177 -0.42 24.89 -0.92
CA PHE A 177 -1.66 25.65 -0.78
C PHE A 177 -1.58 26.96 -1.55
N PHE A 178 -0.46 27.69 -1.45
CA PHE A 178 -0.25 28.92 -2.22
C PHE A 178 -0.25 28.66 -3.72
N ASN A 179 0.36 27.57 -4.18
CA ASN A 179 0.31 27.18 -5.59
C ASN A 179 -1.12 26.93 -6.06
N ARG A 180 -1.91 26.16 -5.30
CA ARG A 180 -3.34 25.91 -5.63
C ARG A 180 -4.17 27.19 -5.59
N LEU A 181 -3.92 28.05 -4.61
CA LEU A 181 -4.60 29.33 -4.45
C LEU A 181 -4.31 30.26 -5.62
N LYS A 182 -3.05 30.36 -6.05
CA LYS A 182 -2.62 31.21 -7.17
C LYS A 182 -3.16 30.71 -8.52
N ASN A 183 -3.23 29.40 -8.71
CA ASN A 183 -3.84 28.80 -9.90
C ASN A 183 -5.34 29.10 -9.97
N LYS A 184 -6.04 29.11 -8.84
CA LYS A 184 -7.49 29.34 -8.79
C LYS A 184 -7.86 30.83 -8.78
N TYR A 185 -7.07 31.67 -8.12
CA TYR A 185 -7.31 33.09 -7.93
C TYR A 185 -6.05 33.93 -8.20
N PRO A 186 -5.64 34.06 -9.48
CA PRO A 186 -4.39 34.75 -9.85
C PRO A 186 -4.39 36.26 -9.54
N SER A 187 -5.55 36.86 -9.26
CA SER A 187 -5.70 38.28 -8.89
C SER A 187 -5.47 38.57 -7.40
N LEU A 188 -5.14 37.56 -6.59
CA LEU A 188 -4.81 37.77 -5.18
C LEU A 188 -3.42 38.39 -5.06
N THR A 189 -3.33 39.37 -4.17
CA THR A 189 -2.05 39.97 -3.79
C THR A 189 -1.35 39.10 -2.75
N LYS A 190 -0.02 39.22 -2.61
CA LYS A 190 0.74 38.49 -1.57
C LYS A 190 0.19 38.68 -0.15
N ASN A 191 -0.31 39.87 0.17
CA ASN A 191 -0.91 40.14 1.48
C ASN A 191 -2.25 39.40 1.66
N GLU A 192 -3.02 39.24 0.59
CA GLU A 192 -4.26 38.45 0.62
C GLU A 192 -3.97 36.95 0.67
N GLU A 193 -2.93 36.46 -0.01
CA GLU A 193 -2.45 35.08 0.13
C GLU A 193 -2.06 34.79 1.59
N ARG A 194 -1.25 35.66 2.21
CA ARG A 194 -0.88 35.54 3.63
C ARG A 194 -2.09 35.57 4.56
N LEU A 195 -3.09 36.41 4.25
CA LEU A 195 -4.36 36.40 4.99
C LEU A 195 -5.05 35.05 4.87
N CYS A 196 -5.10 34.43 3.68
CA CYS A 196 -5.67 33.09 3.52
C CYS A 196 -4.97 32.05 4.40
N ALA A 197 -3.64 32.09 4.49
CA ALA A 197 -2.89 31.15 5.34
C ALA A 197 -3.21 31.35 6.83
N MET A 198 -3.27 32.60 7.31
CA MET A 198 -3.67 32.90 8.69
C MET A 198 -5.11 32.45 9.00
N LEU A 199 -6.01 32.56 8.02
CA LEU A 199 -7.39 32.06 8.13
C LEU A 199 -7.46 30.52 8.15
N ARG A 200 -6.57 29.86 7.41
CA ARG A 200 -6.43 28.39 7.38
C ARG A 200 -5.91 27.84 8.72
N LEU A 201 -5.08 28.62 9.42
CA LEU A 201 -4.69 28.40 10.81
C LEU A 201 -5.83 28.67 11.82
N ASN A 202 -7.05 28.95 11.35
CA ASN A 202 -8.23 29.29 12.15
C ASN A 202 -8.06 30.53 13.05
N LEU A 203 -7.18 31.46 12.69
CA LEU A 203 -7.02 32.70 13.43
C LEU A 203 -8.23 33.63 13.20
N SER A 204 -8.76 34.17 14.29
CA SER A 204 -9.82 35.19 14.26
C SER A 204 -9.29 36.52 13.73
N SER A 205 -10.19 37.42 13.29
CA SER A 205 -9.79 38.76 12.86
C SER A 205 -9.05 39.54 13.94
N LYS A 206 -9.37 39.29 15.22
CA LYS A 206 -8.72 39.92 16.37
C LYS A 206 -7.29 39.38 16.55
N GLU A 207 -7.11 38.08 16.46
CA GLU A 207 -5.79 37.44 16.54
C GLU A 207 -4.90 37.85 15.38
N ILE A 208 -5.43 37.91 14.15
CA ILE A 208 -4.69 38.39 12.97
C ILE A 208 -4.28 39.86 13.13
N ALA A 209 -5.13 40.69 13.76
CA ALA A 209 -4.82 42.08 14.03
C ALA A 209 -3.66 42.20 15.02
N SER A 210 -3.72 41.47 16.15
CA SER A 210 -2.64 41.40 17.13
C SER A 210 -1.35 40.83 16.56
N LEU A 211 -1.44 39.77 15.75
CA LEU A 211 -0.31 39.11 15.11
C LEU A 211 0.45 40.07 14.18
N ASN A 212 -0.27 40.88 13.40
CA ASN A 212 0.34 41.82 12.45
C ASN A 212 0.55 43.23 13.02
N ASN A 213 0.24 43.47 14.30
CA ASN A 213 0.24 44.81 14.91
C ASN A 213 -0.58 45.83 14.10
N THR A 214 -1.78 45.42 13.64
CA THR A 214 -2.72 46.26 12.87
C THR A 214 -4.06 46.41 13.58
N SER A 215 -4.95 47.24 13.05
CA SER A 215 -6.30 47.39 13.62
C SER A 215 -7.23 46.25 13.19
N LEU A 216 -8.14 45.83 14.08
CA LEU A 216 -9.18 44.86 13.78
C LEU A 216 -9.97 45.24 12.51
N LYS A 217 -10.33 46.52 12.38
CA LYS A 217 -11.07 47.05 11.23
C LYS A 217 -10.31 46.86 9.91
N ALA A 218 -8.98 47.01 9.90
CA ALA A 218 -8.17 46.77 8.71
C ALA A 218 -8.20 45.29 8.27
N VAL A 219 -8.17 44.37 9.24
CA VAL A 219 -8.28 42.93 8.97
C VAL A 219 -9.66 42.57 8.47
N GLU A 220 -10.73 43.07 9.08
CA GLU A 220 -12.11 42.84 8.65
C GLU A 220 -12.35 43.31 7.21
N MET A 221 -11.88 44.51 6.86
CA MET A 221 -11.95 45.01 5.49
C MET A 221 -11.16 44.15 4.52
N SER A 222 -10.03 43.59 4.95
CA SER A 222 -9.23 42.68 4.12
C SER A 222 -9.92 41.34 3.90
N ARG A 223 -10.56 40.78 4.93
CA ARG A 223 -11.40 39.57 4.82
C ARG A 223 -12.61 39.79 3.92
N TYR A 224 -13.24 40.96 3.98
CA TYR A 224 -14.34 41.33 3.10
C TYR A 224 -13.91 41.37 1.63
N ARG A 225 -12.78 42.02 1.33
CA ARG A 225 -12.23 42.04 -0.04
C ARG A 225 -11.87 40.65 -0.53
N LEU A 226 -11.23 39.84 0.32
CA LEU A 226 -10.87 38.46 0.01
C LEU A 226 -12.11 37.62 -0.31
N ARG A 227 -13.17 37.72 0.50
CA ARG A 227 -14.45 37.06 0.27
C ARG A 227 -15.03 37.39 -1.10
N LYS A 228 -15.04 38.66 -1.49
CA LYS A 228 -15.52 39.10 -2.81
C LYS A 228 -14.66 38.55 -3.96
N LYS A 229 -13.32 38.60 -3.83
CA LYS A 229 -12.41 38.08 -4.86
C LYS A 229 -12.51 36.57 -5.07
N CYS A 230 -12.74 35.82 -3.99
CA CYS A 230 -12.90 34.37 -4.05
C CYS A 230 -14.34 33.91 -4.33
N GLY A 231 -15.31 34.84 -4.42
CA GLY A 231 -16.71 34.52 -4.69
C GLY A 231 -17.40 33.71 -3.57
N VAL A 232 -16.99 33.90 -2.31
CA VAL A 232 -17.49 33.07 -1.19
C VAL A 232 -18.79 33.66 -0.63
N GLU A 233 -19.88 32.89 -0.70
CA GLU A 233 -21.21 33.29 -0.23
C GLU A 233 -21.25 33.64 1.25
N ASN A 234 -22.07 34.62 1.64
CA ASN A 234 -22.13 35.15 3.00
C ASN A 234 -22.40 34.10 4.09
N ASN A 235 -23.14 33.03 3.77
CA ASN A 235 -23.44 31.95 4.71
C ASN A 235 -22.31 30.91 4.85
N GLN A 236 -21.31 30.93 3.98
CA GLN A 236 -20.16 30.04 4.05
C GLN A 236 -19.02 30.68 4.86
N GLU A 237 -18.46 29.91 5.79
CA GLU A 237 -17.28 30.32 6.54
C GLU A 237 -16.04 30.37 5.64
N LEU A 238 -15.33 31.50 5.65
CA LEU A 238 -14.18 31.71 4.77
C LEU A 238 -13.02 30.76 5.08
N SER A 239 -12.78 30.44 6.35
CA SER A 239 -11.80 29.43 6.80
C SER A 239 -12.15 28.03 6.28
N GLY A 240 -13.40 27.61 6.45
CA GLY A 240 -13.91 26.33 5.95
C GLY A 240 -13.77 26.20 4.43
N PHE A 241 -14.08 27.27 3.68
CA PHE A 241 -13.84 27.32 2.24
C PHE A 241 -12.36 27.17 1.88
N LEU A 242 -11.47 27.87 2.57
CA LEU A 242 -10.03 27.80 2.30
C LEU A 242 -9.43 26.44 2.65
N ASN A 243 -10.00 25.72 3.61
CA ASN A 243 -9.60 24.35 3.95
C ASN A 243 -9.92 23.34 2.83
N MET A 244 -10.91 23.64 1.97
CA MET A 244 -11.27 22.81 0.82
C MET A 244 -10.36 23.03 -0.42
N ILE A 245 -9.50 24.05 -0.39
CA ILE A 245 -8.51 24.33 -1.44
C ILE A 245 -7.23 23.53 -1.18
#